data_AF-A0AB35I0J4-F1
#
_entry.id   AF-A0AB35I0J4-F1
#
_cell.length_a   1.000
_cell.length_b   1.000
_cell.length_c   1.000
_cell.angle_alpha   90.00
_cell.angle_beta   90.00
_cell.angle_gamma   90.00
#
_symmetry.space_group_name_H-M   'P 1'
#
loop_
_entity.id
_entity.type
_entity.pdbx_description
1 polymer ?
#
loop_
_entity_poly.entity_id
_entity_poly.type
_entity_poly.pdbx_seq_one_letter_code
_entity_poly.pdbx_strand_id
1 'polypeptide(L)'
;MYRRSMQSSSLEFPAHQPSRRRMGMTWCSLLFAGAVSFSGAAPAAEAEPADTSLQAITVRIDNDFFAGRDRGYSNGVEVGFVSQTVDSFQDARLPSSYRLLNRVTGWLQPQGYTDYNMTVSVSHGIFTPTDWEEEALIEDDRPYAGALIFEANYNGRNDNTMRATGISLGIVGPSAQAEELQRAVHSLLGSDRFRGWDNQLSDEVVFRLHSHWLHRYQLRRAKTGNQT
;
A
#
# COMPACT_ATOMS: atom_id res chain seq x y z
N MET A 1 -28.28 78.66 3.67
CA MET A 1 -28.98 77.36 3.68
C MET A 1 -28.00 76.30 4.16
N TYR A 2 -28.38 75.58 5.22
CA TYR A 2 -27.51 74.74 6.04
C TYR A 2 -27.14 73.42 5.35
N ARG A 3 -25.85 73.05 5.42
CA ARG A 3 -25.29 71.75 5.01
C ARG A 3 -25.57 70.73 6.11
N ARG A 4 -26.11 69.55 5.80
CA ARG A 4 -26.06 68.39 6.70
C ARG A 4 -25.80 67.11 5.91
N SER A 5 -24.63 66.55 6.19
CA SER A 5 -24.23 65.18 5.86
C SER A 5 -25.08 64.20 6.66
N MET A 6 -25.56 63.14 6.01
CA MET A 6 -25.97 61.92 6.69
C MET A 6 -24.92 60.85 6.39
N GLN A 7 -24.09 60.59 7.40
CA GLN A 7 -23.33 59.36 7.53
C GLN A 7 -24.29 58.26 8.00
N SER A 8 -24.40 57.17 7.26
CA SER A 8 -25.05 55.95 7.73
C SER A 8 -24.00 55.05 8.36
N SER A 9 -24.00 54.98 9.69
CA SER A 9 -23.24 54.02 10.47
C SER A 9 -23.97 52.69 10.50
N SER A 10 -23.45 51.66 9.85
CA SER A 10 -23.90 50.27 10.02
C SER A 10 -23.00 49.57 11.02
N LEU A 11 -23.64 49.10 12.10
CA LEU A 11 -23.05 48.37 13.23
C LEU A 11 -22.44 47.03 12.77
N GLU A 12 -21.15 46.84 13.07
CA GLU A 12 -20.47 45.55 12.98
C GLU A 12 -20.84 44.68 14.19
N PHE A 13 -21.34 43.47 13.93
CA PHE A 13 -21.52 42.43 14.95
C PHE A 13 -20.25 41.57 15.03
N PRO A 14 -19.70 41.30 16.23
CA PRO A 14 -18.54 40.43 16.35
C PRO A 14 -18.97 38.97 16.12
N ALA A 15 -18.47 38.36 15.03
CA ALA A 15 -18.61 36.94 14.80
C ALA A 15 -17.74 36.17 15.81
N HIS A 16 -18.42 35.44 16.68
CA HIS A 16 -17.87 34.56 17.70
C HIS A 16 -16.96 33.50 17.04
N GLN A 17 -15.65 33.55 17.29
CA GLN A 17 -14.74 32.45 16.95
C GLN A 17 -15.02 31.25 17.87
N PRO A 18 -15.26 30.04 17.35
CA PRO A 18 -15.25 28.84 18.18
C PRO A 18 -13.79 28.43 18.46
N SER A 19 -13.40 28.51 19.73
CA SER A 19 -12.15 27.98 20.24
C SER A 19 -12.15 26.45 20.17
N ARG A 20 -11.69 25.88 19.05
CA ARG A 20 -11.38 24.45 18.99
C ARG A 20 -10.10 24.18 19.77
N ARG A 21 -10.29 23.61 20.97
CA ARG A 21 -9.23 23.04 21.79
C ARG A 21 -8.39 22.09 20.94
N ARG A 22 -7.12 22.44 20.70
CA ARG A 22 -6.12 21.51 20.15
C ARG A 22 -5.84 20.46 21.22
N MET A 23 -6.42 19.27 21.06
CA MET A 23 -6.02 18.10 21.83
C MET A 23 -4.71 17.62 21.21
N GLY A 24 -3.60 17.86 21.91
CA GLY A 24 -2.28 17.43 21.49
C GLY A 24 -2.25 15.91 21.41
N MET A 25 -2.13 15.37 20.20
CA MET A 25 -1.89 13.96 19.97
C MET A 25 -0.39 13.79 19.73
N THR A 26 0.20 13.01 20.63
CA THR A 26 1.64 12.79 20.78
C THR A 26 2.23 12.18 19.50
N TRP A 27 3.36 12.75 19.08
CA TRP A 27 4.13 12.39 17.91
C TRP A 27 4.73 10.98 18.04
N CYS A 28 4.43 10.07 17.11
CA CYS A 28 5.23 8.88 16.86
C CYS A 28 6.00 9.08 15.55
N SER A 29 7.12 9.78 15.63
CA SER A 29 8.10 9.87 14.55
C SER A 29 8.79 8.51 14.39
N LEU A 30 8.34 7.68 13.44
CA LEU A 30 9.14 6.56 12.96
C LEU A 30 10.05 7.07 11.84
N LEU A 31 11.29 7.38 12.24
CA LEU A 31 12.41 7.65 11.34
C LEU A 31 12.71 6.37 10.54
N PHE A 32 12.45 6.38 9.23
CA PHE A 32 13.04 5.38 8.33
C PHE A 32 14.52 5.72 8.14
N ALA A 33 15.38 5.08 8.94
CA ALA A 33 16.82 5.12 8.74
C ALA A 33 17.20 4.25 7.54
N GLY A 34 17.94 4.82 6.60
CA GLY A 34 18.46 4.13 5.42
C GLY A 34 19.40 2.98 5.80
N ALA A 35 19.28 1.86 5.09
CA ALA A 35 20.22 0.77 5.19
C ALA A 35 21.49 1.11 4.39
N VAL A 36 22.56 1.49 5.09
CA VAL A 36 23.92 1.43 4.57
C VAL A 36 24.45 0.03 4.88
N SER A 37 24.74 -0.75 3.85
CA SER A 37 25.36 -2.07 4.00
C SER A 37 26.84 -1.93 4.33
N PHE A 38 27.24 -2.34 5.53
CA PHE A 38 28.65 -2.56 5.88
C PHE A 38 28.90 -4.07 5.93
N SER A 39 29.72 -4.59 5.01
CA SER A 39 30.09 -6.01 4.99
C SER A 39 31.33 -6.23 5.86
N GLY A 40 31.12 -6.56 7.13
CA GLY A 40 32.17 -7.05 8.03
C GLY A 40 32.02 -8.56 8.23
N ALA A 41 33.01 -9.34 7.80
CA ALA A 41 33.05 -10.77 8.06
C ALA A 41 33.38 -11.02 9.54
N ALA A 42 32.42 -11.57 10.30
CA ALA A 42 32.61 -12.07 11.65
C ALA A 42 32.75 -13.61 11.62
N PRO A 43 33.53 -14.22 12.54
CA PRO A 43 33.84 -15.64 12.51
C PRO A 43 32.62 -16.51 12.84
N ALA A 44 32.59 -17.70 12.22
CA ALA A 44 31.53 -18.69 12.32
C ALA A 44 31.35 -19.17 13.77
N ALA A 45 30.31 -18.66 14.42
CA ALA A 45 29.63 -19.35 15.50
C ALA A 45 28.61 -20.30 14.85
N GLU A 46 28.54 -21.54 15.35
CA GLU A 46 27.50 -22.51 15.00
C GLU A 46 26.13 -21.87 15.24
N ALA A 47 25.48 -21.45 14.16
CA ALA A 47 24.17 -20.84 14.22
C ALA A 47 23.14 -21.94 14.46
N GLU A 48 22.33 -21.78 15.52
CA GLU A 48 21.00 -22.38 15.61
C GLU A 48 20.33 -22.35 14.23
N PRO A 49 19.64 -23.42 13.78
CA PRO A 49 19.05 -23.44 12.46
C PRO A 49 18.15 -22.22 12.32
N ALA A 50 18.54 -21.32 11.42
CA ALA A 50 17.78 -20.09 11.17
C ALA A 50 16.31 -20.48 10.94
N ASP A 51 15.42 -19.87 11.71
CA ASP A 51 13.97 -19.99 11.57
C ASP A 51 13.61 -19.73 10.09
N THR A 52 13.46 -20.81 9.32
CA THR A 52 13.44 -20.81 7.85
C THR A 52 12.01 -20.67 7.33
N SER A 53 11.13 -20.10 8.14
CA SER A 53 9.69 -20.03 7.92
C SER A 53 9.25 -19.01 6.85
N LEU A 54 10.12 -18.06 6.52
CA LEU A 54 9.95 -17.10 5.42
C LEU A 54 10.88 -17.43 4.25
N GLN A 55 10.30 -17.53 3.05
CA GLN A 55 11.03 -17.84 1.82
C GLN A 55 11.60 -16.60 1.14
N ALA A 56 10.83 -15.50 1.13
CA ALA A 56 11.23 -14.27 0.46
C ALA A 56 10.55 -13.04 1.07
N ILE A 57 11.23 -11.90 0.94
CA ILE A 57 10.67 -10.57 1.15
C ILE A 57 10.65 -9.89 -0.21
N THR A 58 9.50 -9.33 -0.59
CA THR A 58 9.32 -8.60 -1.83
C THR A 58 9.13 -7.13 -1.51
N VAL A 59 9.84 -6.25 -2.22
CA VAL A 59 9.61 -4.82 -2.17
C VAL A 59 9.31 -4.36 -3.59
N ARG A 60 8.14 -3.76 -3.79
CA ARG A 60 7.71 -3.16 -5.06
C ARG A 60 7.59 -1.67 -4.85
N ILE A 61 8.22 -0.89 -5.70
CA ILE A 61 8.13 0.56 -5.69
C ILE A 61 7.75 0.97 -7.11
N ASP A 62 6.58 1.57 -7.22
CA ASP A 62 6.09 2.17 -8.45
C ASP A 62 6.20 3.69 -8.27
N ASN A 63 6.99 4.38 -9.08
CA ASN A 63 7.27 5.80 -8.89
C ASN A 63 7.35 6.55 -10.23
N ASP A 64 6.62 7.66 -10.33
CA ASP A 64 6.58 8.56 -11.49
C ASP A 64 7.79 9.54 -11.55
N PHE A 65 8.55 9.68 -10.45
CA PHE A 65 9.76 10.52 -10.35
C PHE A 65 10.80 10.19 -11.43
N PHE A 66 10.87 8.93 -11.86
CA PHE A 66 11.84 8.49 -12.87
C PHE A 66 11.34 8.59 -14.32
N ALA A 67 10.03 8.77 -14.55
CA ALA A 67 9.41 8.60 -15.87
C ALA A 67 8.90 9.91 -16.51
N GLY A 68 8.77 10.99 -15.74
CA GLY A 68 8.52 12.35 -16.27
C GLY A 68 7.21 12.52 -17.06
N ARG A 69 6.20 11.66 -16.86
CA ARG A 69 4.87 11.82 -17.45
C ARG A 69 3.77 11.41 -16.48
N ASP A 70 2.86 12.36 -16.29
CA ASP A 70 1.71 12.31 -15.42
C ASP A 70 0.55 11.55 -16.09
N ARG A 71 0.23 10.34 -15.59
CA ARG A 71 -0.95 9.57 -16.00
C ARG A 71 -1.55 8.78 -14.82
N GLY A 72 -1.89 9.45 -13.74
CA GLY A 72 -2.90 8.91 -12.82
C GLY A 72 -2.41 8.32 -11.50
N TYR A 73 -1.11 8.01 -11.35
CA TYR A 73 -0.59 7.23 -10.23
C TYR A 73 0.75 7.80 -9.74
N SER A 74 0.72 8.63 -8.69
CA SER A 74 1.87 9.46 -8.36
C SER A 74 3.00 8.64 -7.71
N ASN A 75 2.68 7.74 -6.78
CA ASN A 75 3.63 6.86 -6.10
C ASN A 75 2.94 5.70 -5.41
N GLY A 76 3.60 4.54 -5.32
CA GLY A 76 3.23 3.56 -4.31
C GLY A 76 4.33 2.55 -3.99
N VAL A 77 4.25 2.02 -2.78
CA VAL A 77 5.17 1.04 -2.23
C VAL A 77 4.38 -0.15 -1.72
N GLU A 78 4.88 -1.35 -1.99
CA GLU A 78 4.38 -2.58 -1.40
C GLU A 78 5.52 -3.37 -0.80
N VAL A 79 5.32 -3.84 0.42
CA VAL A 79 6.21 -4.79 1.08
C VAL A 79 5.43 -6.07 1.32
N GLY A 80 5.96 -7.17 0.81
CA GLY A 80 5.36 -8.49 0.90
C GLY A 80 6.30 -9.51 1.55
N PHE A 81 5.71 -10.46 2.26
CA PHE A 81 6.39 -11.57 2.89
C PHE A 81 5.79 -12.87 2.35
N VAL A 82 6.64 -13.72 1.79
CA VAL A 82 6.26 -14.99 1.19
C VAL A 82 6.69 -16.11 2.11
N SER A 83 5.74 -16.96 2.50
CA SER A 83 6.03 -18.16 3.29
C SER A 83 6.84 -19.17 2.48
N GLN A 84 7.53 -20.06 3.18
CA GLN A 84 7.98 -21.31 2.57
C GLN A 84 6.81 -22.12 1.98
N THR A 85 7.16 -23.01 1.04
CA THR A 85 6.21 -23.98 0.51
C THR A 85 5.96 -25.07 1.55
N VAL A 86 4.70 -25.40 1.77
CA VAL A 86 4.20 -26.36 2.76
C VAL A 86 3.14 -27.25 2.15
N ASP A 87 2.91 -28.41 2.76
CA ASP A 87 1.91 -29.39 2.31
C ASP A 87 0.49 -29.02 2.79
N SER A 88 0.37 -28.07 3.73
CA SER A 88 -0.89 -27.57 4.26
C SER A 88 -0.73 -26.19 4.90
N PHE A 89 -1.77 -25.36 4.86
CA PHE A 89 -1.79 -24.08 5.58
C PHE A 89 -1.82 -24.21 7.11
N GLN A 90 -1.98 -25.43 7.64
CA GLN A 90 -1.91 -25.70 9.08
C GLN A 90 -0.54 -26.22 9.53
N ASP A 91 0.43 -26.28 8.61
CA ASP A 91 1.77 -26.76 8.88
C ASP A 91 2.49 -25.89 9.94
N ALA A 92 3.13 -26.56 10.91
CA ALA A 92 3.84 -25.92 12.00
C ALA A 92 5.04 -25.07 11.52
N ARG A 93 5.56 -25.35 10.32
CA ARG A 93 6.64 -24.59 9.68
C ARG A 93 6.22 -23.18 9.24
N LEU A 94 4.92 -22.89 9.13
CA LEU A 94 4.45 -21.54 8.87
C LEU A 94 4.63 -20.65 10.11
N PRO A 95 5.02 -19.36 9.96
CA PRO A 95 5.05 -18.40 11.05
C PRO A 95 3.76 -18.36 11.87
N SER A 96 3.86 -18.11 13.18
CA SER A 96 2.71 -18.05 14.09
C SER A 96 1.68 -16.99 13.69
N SER A 97 2.14 -15.87 13.12
CA SER A 97 1.30 -14.81 12.55
C SER A 97 0.41 -15.31 11.40
N TYR A 98 0.95 -16.16 10.52
CA TYR A 98 0.16 -16.79 9.45
C TYR A 98 -0.85 -17.77 10.00
N ARG A 99 -0.48 -18.57 11.01
CA ARG A 99 -1.43 -19.49 11.65
C ARG A 99 -2.57 -18.75 12.36
N LEU A 100 -2.31 -17.59 12.95
CA LEU A 100 -3.35 -16.73 13.52
C LEU A 100 -4.30 -16.22 12.42
N LEU A 101 -3.73 -15.72 11.32
CA LEU A 101 -4.51 -15.27 10.16
C LEU A 101 -5.37 -16.41 9.58
N ASN A 102 -4.83 -17.62 9.49
CA ASN A 102 -5.54 -18.81 8.99
C ASN A 102 -6.78 -19.16 9.82
N ARG A 103 -6.84 -18.80 11.12
CA ARG A 103 -8.04 -19.03 11.95
C ARG A 103 -9.24 -18.21 11.47
N VAL A 104 -8.99 -17.03 10.90
CA VAL A 104 -10.05 -16.11 10.45
C VAL A 104 -10.29 -16.17 8.94
N THR A 105 -9.28 -16.57 8.17
CA THR A 105 -9.32 -16.59 6.69
C THR A 105 -9.21 -17.99 6.09
N GLY A 106 -9.34 -19.05 6.89
CA GLY A 106 -9.27 -20.43 6.41
C GLY A 106 -10.26 -20.77 5.28
N TRP A 107 -11.38 -20.05 5.20
CA TRP A 107 -12.38 -20.19 4.13
C TRP A 107 -11.88 -19.72 2.75
N LEU A 108 -10.76 -19.00 2.66
CA LEU A 108 -10.12 -18.59 1.40
C LEU A 108 -9.15 -19.64 0.86
N GLN A 109 -8.77 -20.63 1.68
CA GLN A 109 -7.70 -21.56 1.35
C GLN A 109 -8.10 -22.51 0.21
N PRO A 110 -7.38 -22.49 -0.93
CA PRO A 110 -7.61 -23.46 -1.98
C PRO A 110 -7.33 -24.88 -1.45
N GLN A 111 -8.07 -25.86 -1.97
CA GLN A 111 -7.97 -27.28 -1.57
C GLN A 111 -7.64 -28.14 -2.80
N GLY A 112 -7.08 -29.33 -2.58
CA GLY A 112 -6.80 -30.31 -3.65
C GLY A 112 -5.49 -30.05 -4.41
N TYR A 113 -4.54 -29.35 -3.77
CA TYR A 113 -3.20 -29.11 -4.29
C TYR A 113 -2.13 -29.84 -3.44
N THR A 114 -0.94 -30.03 -3.98
CA THR A 114 0.20 -30.64 -3.28
C THR A 114 1.08 -29.60 -2.61
N ASP A 115 1.24 -28.44 -3.26
CA ASP A 115 2.18 -27.42 -2.81
C ASP A 115 1.39 -26.15 -2.46
N TYR A 116 1.57 -25.65 -1.23
CA TYR A 116 0.93 -24.45 -0.75
C TYR A 116 1.94 -23.40 -0.31
N ASN A 117 1.63 -22.13 -0.55
CA ASN A 117 2.32 -21.04 0.11
C ASN A 117 1.36 -19.86 0.36
N MET A 118 1.76 -18.98 1.26
CA MET A 118 1.01 -17.81 1.66
C MET A 118 1.85 -16.56 1.43
N THR A 119 1.20 -15.49 0.99
CA THR A 119 1.81 -14.17 0.90
C THR A 119 0.99 -13.20 1.71
N VAL A 120 1.63 -12.41 2.58
CA VAL A 120 1.00 -11.22 3.17
C VAL A 120 1.74 -9.99 2.69
N SER A 121 1.02 -8.92 2.39
CA SER A 121 1.63 -7.65 1.99
C SER A 121 0.92 -6.46 2.60
N VAL A 122 1.66 -5.36 2.72
CA VAL A 122 1.14 -4.03 3.00
C VAL A 122 1.53 -3.15 1.83
N SER A 123 0.55 -2.47 1.23
CA SER A 123 0.77 -1.49 0.18
C SER A 123 0.25 -0.12 0.59
N HIS A 124 1.00 0.91 0.19
CA HIS A 124 0.65 2.31 0.35
C HIS A 124 0.69 2.99 -1.02
N GLY A 125 -0.39 3.66 -1.38
CA GLY A 125 -0.55 4.38 -2.64
C GLY A 125 -0.88 5.84 -2.41
N ILE A 126 -0.33 6.70 -3.27
CA ILE A 126 -0.54 8.15 -3.28
C ILE A 126 -1.04 8.54 -4.67
N PHE A 127 -2.21 9.14 -4.71
CA PHE A 127 -2.86 9.65 -5.90
C PHE A 127 -2.99 11.16 -5.78
N THR A 128 -2.51 11.88 -6.79
CA THR A 128 -2.65 13.34 -6.88
C THR A 128 -3.20 13.71 -8.25
N PRO A 129 -3.99 14.80 -8.37
CA PRO A 129 -4.37 15.36 -9.65
C PRO A 129 -3.16 15.71 -10.52
N THR A 130 -3.40 15.95 -11.80
CA THR A 130 -2.39 16.39 -12.75
C THR A 130 -1.97 17.84 -12.51
N ASP A 131 -2.90 18.72 -12.16
CA ASP A 131 -2.58 20.05 -11.63
C ASP A 131 -2.46 19.99 -10.10
N TRP A 132 -1.27 19.71 -9.61
CA TRP A 132 -1.00 19.53 -8.19
C TRP A 132 -0.69 20.85 -7.44
N GLU A 133 -0.52 21.96 -8.17
CA GLU A 133 -0.30 23.28 -7.59
C GLU A 133 -1.62 23.96 -7.20
N GLU A 134 -2.72 23.58 -7.85
CA GLU A 134 -4.06 24.07 -7.54
C GLU A 134 -4.48 23.67 -6.12
N GLU A 135 -4.97 24.66 -5.37
CA GLU A 135 -5.43 24.49 -4.00
C GLU A 135 -6.92 24.16 -3.96
N ALA A 136 -7.69 24.67 -4.93
CA ALA A 136 -9.11 24.38 -5.05
C ALA A 136 -9.37 22.93 -5.48
N LEU A 137 -10.59 22.45 -5.22
CA LEU A 137 -11.05 21.17 -5.74
C LEU A 137 -11.07 21.21 -7.27
N ILE A 138 -10.43 20.22 -7.90
CA ILE A 138 -10.49 19.99 -9.35
C ILE A 138 -11.55 18.91 -9.60
N GLU A 139 -12.75 19.31 -10.02
CA GLU A 139 -13.87 18.39 -10.23
C GLU A 139 -13.69 17.47 -11.45
N ASP A 140 -12.94 17.93 -12.47
CA ASP A 140 -12.76 17.24 -13.75
C ASP A 140 -11.49 16.35 -13.80
N ASP A 141 -10.80 16.15 -12.66
CA ASP A 141 -9.65 15.26 -12.54
C ASP A 141 -9.80 14.34 -11.31
N ARG A 142 -8.91 13.37 -11.17
CA ARG A 142 -8.87 12.50 -9.99
C ARG A 142 -8.58 13.33 -8.72
N PRO A 143 -9.25 13.04 -7.61
CA PRO A 143 -8.99 13.71 -6.35
C PRO A 143 -7.63 13.29 -5.77
N TYR A 144 -7.14 14.08 -4.82
CA TYR A 144 -6.13 13.60 -3.90
C TYR A 144 -6.66 12.39 -3.12
N ALA A 145 -5.85 11.35 -2.99
CA ALA A 145 -6.18 10.20 -2.16
C ALA A 145 -4.92 9.47 -1.69
N GLY A 146 -4.93 9.06 -0.44
CA GLY A 146 -4.06 8.01 0.07
C GLY A 146 -4.78 6.68 0.13
N ALA A 147 -4.09 5.57 -0.09
CA ALA A 147 -4.61 4.24 0.13
C ALA A 147 -3.60 3.41 0.93
N LEU A 148 -4.03 2.81 2.04
CA LEU A 148 -3.24 1.86 2.83
C LEU A 148 -3.97 0.53 2.88
N ILE A 149 -3.40 -0.50 2.25
CA ILE A 149 -4.03 -1.80 2.07
C ILE A 149 -3.17 -2.91 2.68
N PHE A 150 -3.78 -3.78 3.46
CA PHE A 150 -3.24 -5.07 3.84
C PHE A 150 -3.84 -6.16 2.97
N GLU A 151 -3.02 -7.09 2.51
CA GLU A 151 -3.45 -8.20 1.67
C GLU A 151 -2.90 -9.53 2.15
N ALA A 152 -3.74 -10.57 2.08
CA ALA A 152 -3.39 -11.95 2.35
C ALA A 152 -3.80 -12.84 1.18
N ASN A 153 -2.84 -13.59 0.66
CA ASN A 153 -2.99 -14.46 -0.50
C ASN A 153 -2.63 -15.90 -0.14
N TYR A 154 -3.49 -16.81 -0.58
CA TYR A 154 -3.36 -18.26 -0.43
C TYR A 154 -3.18 -18.88 -1.80
N ASN A 155 -2.04 -19.54 -2.02
CA ASN A 155 -1.79 -20.21 -3.29
C ASN A 155 -1.69 -21.72 -3.07
N GLY A 156 -2.39 -22.47 -3.92
CA GLY A 156 -2.22 -23.92 -4.08
C GLY A 156 -1.78 -24.21 -5.50
N ARG A 157 -0.80 -25.10 -5.68
CA ARG A 157 -0.31 -25.51 -7.01
C ARG A 157 -0.03 -27.01 -7.07
N ASN A 158 -0.22 -27.54 -8.27
CA ASN A 158 0.20 -28.86 -8.75
C ASN A 158 0.99 -28.64 -10.06
N ASP A 159 1.49 -29.70 -10.67
CA ASP A 159 2.29 -29.66 -11.91
C ASP A 159 1.74 -28.72 -13.01
N ASN A 160 0.44 -28.78 -13.28
CA ASN A 160 -0.20 -28.07 -14.39
C ASN A 160 -1.32 -27.10 -13.96
N THR A 161 -1.58 -26.96 -12.66
CA THR A 161 -2.69 -26.12 -12.16
C THR A 161 -2.25 -25.29 -10.97
N MET A 162 -2.73 -24.05 -10.92
CA MET A 162 -2.55 -23.19 -9.77
C MET A 162 -3.87 -22.49 -9.45
N ARG A 163 -4.14 -22.30 -8.16
CA ARG A 163 -5.18 -21.40 -7.68
C ARG A 163 -4.59 -20.44 -6.67
N ALA A 164 -4.86 -19.16 -6.87
CA ALA A 164 -4.56 -18.10 -5.93
C ALA A 164 -5.89 -17.50 -5.45
N THR A 165 -6.11 -17.42 -4.15
CA THR A 165 -7.27 -16.74 -3.57
C THR A 165 -6.76 -15.73 -2.57
N GLY A 166 -7.30 -14.52 -2.57
CA GLY A 166 -6.84 -13.48 -1.67
C GLY A 166 -7.93 -12.55 -1.18
N ILE A 167 -7.61 -11.91 -0.06
CA ILE A 167 -8.39 -10.85 0.55
C ILE A 167 -7.50 -9.64 0.78
N SER A 168 -8.01 -8.46 0.41
CA SER A 168 -7.42 -7.19 0.77
C SER A 168 -8.39 -6.42 1.67
N LEU A 169 -7.86 -5.72 2.67
CA LEU A 169 -8.61 -4.80 3.53
C LEU A 169 -7.75 -3.55 3.73
N GLY A 170 -8.35 -2.38 3.67
CA GLY A 170 -7.62 -1.15 3.86
C GLY A 170 -8.50 0.06 4.02
N ILE A 171 -7.86 1.22 3.94
CA ILE A 171 -8.50 2.52 4.06
C ILE A 171 -7.99 3.44 2.95
N VAL A 172 -8.93 4.17 2.34
CA VAL A 172 -8.66 5.28 1.42
C VAL A 172 -9.00 6.57 2.17
N GLY A 173 -8.18 7.62 2.05
CA GLY A 173 -8.41 8.93 2.68
C GLY A 173 -7.32 9.36 3.66
N PRO A 174 -7.56 10.39 4.51
CA PRO A 174 -6.57 10.96 5.42
C PRO A 174 -5.92 9.95 6.36
N SER A 175 -6.66 8.93 6.82
CA SER A 175 -6.13 7.90 7.71
C SER A 175 -5.05 7.03 7.04
N ALA A 176 -4.95 7.01 5.71
CA ALA A 176 -3.86 6.38 4.99
C ALA A 176 -2.55 7.21 5.05
N GLN A 177 -2.56 8.45 5.54
CA GLN A 177 -1.39 9.31 5.78
C GLN A 177 -0.52 9.56 4.53
N ALA A 178 -1.17 9.69 3.36
CA ALA A 178 -0.44 9.93 2.13
C ALA A 178 0.13 11.34 2.02
N GLU A 179 -0.58 12.34 2.53
CA GLU A 179 -0.08 13.72 2.57
C GLU A 179 1.21 13.81 3.38
N GLU A 180 1.22 13.23 4.58
CA GLU A 180 2.36 13.27 5.49
C GLU A 180 3.56 12.55 4.89
N LEU A 181 3.34 11.37 4.29
CA LEU A 181 4.40 10.62 3.63
C LEU A 181 4.96 11.38 2.43
N GLN A 182 4.09 11.93 1.57
CA GLN A 182 4.51 12.72 0.42
C GLN A 182 5.30 13.96 0.88
N ARG A 183 4.79 14.69 1.87
CA ARG A 183 5.44 15.87 2.43
C ARG A 183 6.81 15.54 3.04
N ALA A 184 6.94 14.40 3.72
CA ALA A 184 8.21 13.94 4.27
C ALA A 184 9.23 13.68 3.15
N VAL A 185 8.85 12.91 2.13
CA VAL A 185 9.73 12.60 0.98
C VAL A 185 10.11 13.86 0.22
N HIS A 186 9.16 14.75 -0.04
CA HIS A 186 9.41 16.03 -0.73
C HIS A 186 10.30 16.96 0.08
N SER A 187 10.15 16.99 1.41
CA SER A 187 11.03 17.80 2.27
C SER A 187 12.48 17.31 2.26
N LEU A 188 12.69 16.00 2.09
CA LEU A 188 14.02 15.40 1.99
C LEU A 188 14.68 15.64 0.63
N LEU A 189 13.89 15.67 -0.45
CA LEU A 189 14.36 15.83 -1.83
C LEU A 189 14.39 17.29 -2.32
N GLY A 190 13.79 18.21 -1.56
CA GLY A 190 13.77 19.64 -1.88
C GLY A 190 12.84 20.02 -3.05
N SER A 191 11.76 19.25 -3.26
CA SER A 191 10.79 19.46 -4.34
C SER A 191 9.56 20.27 -3.91
N ASP A 192 8.78 20.72 -4.91
CA ASP A 192 7.60 21.57 -4.72
C ASP A 192 6.50 20.92 -3.84
N ARG A 193 5.66 21.79 -3.28
CA ARG A 193 4.59 21.42 -2.33
C ARG A 193 3.25 21.28 -3.04
N PHE A 194 2.63 20.12 -2.85
CA PHE A 194 1.24 19.83 -3.20
C PHE A 194 0.30 20.61 -2.28
N ARG A 195 -0.67 21.34 -2.83
CA ARG A 195 -1.52 22.28 -2.07
C ARG A 195 -2.98 21.84 -1.90
N GLY A 196 -3.45 20.91 -2.73
CA GLY A 196 -4.86 20.48 -2.73
C GLY A 196 -5.24 19.36 -1.75
N TRP A 197 -4.36 18.94 -0.83
CA TRP A 197 -4.63 17.82 0.09
C TRP A 197 -5.83 18.03 1.02
N ASP A 198 -6.23 19.28 1.27
CA ASP A 198 -7.45 19.62 2.01
C ASP A 198 -8.74 19.20 1.27
N ASN A 199 -8.66 18.95 -0.04
CA ASN A 199 -9.77 18.47 -0.88
C ASN A 199 -9.68 16.96 -1.20
N GLN A 200 -8.88 16.19 -0.46
CA GLN A 200 -8.75 14.74 -0.68
C GLN A 200 -10.05 13.98 -0.38
N LEU A 201 -10.15 12.76 -0.91
CA LEU A 201 -11.23 11.82 -0.55
C LEU A 201 -11.29 11.62 0.97
N SER A 202 -12.50 11.54 1.51
CA SER A 202 -12.71 11.23 2.93
C SER A 202 -12.36 9.76 3.25
N ASP A 203 -12.21 9.45 4.54
CA ASP A 203 -11.91 8.10 4.99
C ASP A 203 -12.99 7.09 4.60
N GLU A 204 -12.60 6.11 3.80
CA GLU A 204 -13.43 5.01 3.35
C GLU A 204 -12.70 3.67 3.54
N VAL A 205 -13.34 2.75 4.26
CA VAL A 205 -12.84 1.38 4.37
C VAL A 205 -13.11 0.64 3.07
N VAL A 206 -12.06 0.06 2.50
CA VAL A 206 -12.15 -0.71 1.26
C VAL A 206 -11.74 -2.16 1.51
N PHE A 207 -12.38 -3.09 0.80
CA PHE A 207 -11.99 -4.49 0.83
C PHE A 207 -12.13 -5.11 -0.55
N ARG A 208 -11.39 -6.18 -0.79
CA ARG A 208 -11.42 -6.93 -2.04
C ARG A 208 -11.28 -8.41 -1.76
N LEU A 209 -12.10 -9.20 -2.43
CA LEU A 209 -11.96 -10.66 -2.49
C LEU A 209 -11.69 -11.04 -3.94
N HIS A 210 -10.72 -11.93 -4.15
CA HIS A 210 -10.39 -12.37 -5.50
C HIS A 210 -9.94 -13.83 -5.51
N SER A 211 -10.14 -14.50 -6.65
CA SER A 211 -9.65 -15.85 -6.88
C SER A 211 -9.28 -16.01 -8.35
N HIS A 212 -8.06 -16.48 -8.60
CA HIS A 212 -7.51 -16.76 -9.91
C HIS A 212 -7.24 -18.25 -10.05
N TRP A 213 -7.60 -18.80 -11.21
CA TRP A 213 -7.31 -20.19 -11.57
C TRP A 213 -6.50 -20.21 -12.85
N LEU A 214 -5.38 -20.93 -12.82
CA LEU A 214 -4.48 -21.08 -13.95
C LEU A 214 -4.34 -22.56 -14.28
N HIS A 215 -4.42 -22.89 -15.56
CA HIS A 215 -4.09 -24.20 -16.10
C HIS A 215 -3.06 -24.07 -17.20
N ARG A 216 -1.99 -24.87 -17.14
CA ARG A 216 -0.93 -24.90 -18.14
C ARG A 216 -1.11 -26.09 -19.06
N TYR A 217 -1.33 -25.83 -20.34
CA TYR A 217 -1.31 -26.85 -21.40
C TYR A 217 0.09 -26.96 -21.99
N GLN A 218 0.69 -28.14 -21.94
CA GLN A 218 1.96 -28.41 -22.63
C GLN A 218 1.66 -28.93 -24.04
N LEU A 219 1.90 -28.11 -25.05
CA LEU A 219 1.85 -28.58 -26.44
C LEU A 219 3.11 -29.40 -26.72
N ARG A 220 2.95 -30.69 -27.01
CA ARG A 220 4.07 -31.52 -27.51
C ARG A 220 4.55 -30.90 -28.82
N ARG A 221 5.81 -30.47 -28.85
CA ARG A 221 6.49 -30.11 -30.09
C ARG A 221 6.43 -31.33 -31.02
N ALA A 222 5.81 -31.19 -32.19
CA ALA A 222 5.82 -32.25 -33.18
C ALA A 222 7.28 -32.62 -33.46
N LYS A 223 7.62 -33.91 -33.41
CA LYS A 223 8.91 -34.37 -33.90
C LYS A 223 8.92 -34.07 -35.39
N THR A 224 9.66 -33.06 -35.81
CA THR A 224 10.03 -32.91 -37.22
C THR A 224 10.90 -34.12 -37.53
N GLY A 225 10.27 -35.16 -38.08
CA GLY A 225 11.00 -36.33 -38.55
C GLY A 225 11.90 -35.88 -39.69
N ASN A 226 13.21 -35.92 -39.48
CA ASN A 226 14.14 -35.98 -40.59
C ASN A 226 13.96 -37.36 -41.23
N GLN A 227 13.24 -37.41 -42.35
CA GLN A 227 13.48 -38.44 -43.35
C GLN A 227 14.60 -37.94 -44.25
N THR A 228 15.78 -38.54 -44.10
CA THR A 228 16.71 -38.95 -45.17
C THR A 228 17.86 -39.70 -44.50
#